data_AF-A0A167GTT8-F1
#
_entry.id   AF-A0A167GTT8-F1
#
_cell.length_a   1.000
_cell.length_b   1.000
_cell.length_c   1.000
_cell.angle_alpha   90.00
_cell.angle_beta   90.00
_cell.angle_gamma   90.00
#
_symmetry.space_group_name_H-M   'P 1'
#
loop_
_entity.id
_entity.type
_entity.pdbx_description
1 polymer ?
#
loop_
_entity_poly.entity_id
_entity_poly.type
_entity_poly.pdbx_seq_one_letter_code
_entity_poly.pdbx_strand_id
1 'polypeptide(L)'
;MLDMLRSSLLRAAVIGYEDPTTTFTQRAHCCVNIPIAYSHAHHDCCPQLTTSIAVERARKRGIILPLVFTMGTATRCAIEKTYLAASNDKKHRVRSKLKAMVCAPERYSIVRADVDAEEMRVWSVIGHAQLAMHGAITIVWMTREGTKANGTELHTKMASILGGRCDAAKMFKYSCIYGARLKHAQLLMLQSNPKLLLDESADREAVCEHEGAGCT
;
A
#
# COMPACT_ATOMS: atom_id res chain seq x y z
N MET A 1 -6.62 -23.28 30.89
CA MET A 1 -5.23 -23.18 30.36
C MET A 1 -5.14 -22.42 29.03
N LEU A 2 -6.21 -22.40 28.21
CA LEU A 2 -6.31 -21.56 27.00
C LEU A 2 -6.45 -20.05 27.30
N ASP A 3 -6.98 -19.66 28.47
CA ASP A 3 -7.17 -18.25 28.82
C ASP A 3 -5.90 -17.53 29.29
N MET A 4 -4.89 -18.27 29.76
CA MET A 4 -3.66 -17.68 30.31
C MET A 4 -2.69 -17.24 29.21
N LEU A 5 -2.73 -17.89 28.03
CA LEU A 5 -1.92 -17.52 26.85
C LEU A 5 -2.50 -16.35 26.05
N ARG A 6 -3.82 -16.09 26.15
CA ARG A 6 -4.43 -14.87 25.59
C ARG A 6 -4.00 -13.61 26.34
N SER A 7 -3.73 -13.73 27.64
CA SER A 7 -3.51 -12.57 28.52
C SER A 7 -2.07 -12.00 28.48
N SER A 8 -1.06 -12.80 28.10
CA SER A 8 0.34 -12.37 28.10
C SER A 8 0.79 -11.71 26.80
N LEU A 9 0.23 -12.10 25.65
CA LEU A 9 0.49 -11.43 24.36
C LEU A 9 -0.24 -10.08 24.23
N LEU A 10 -1.34 -9.88 24.96
CA LEU A 10 -2.09 -8.62 24.96
C LEU A 10 -1.43 -7.50 25.78
N ARG A 11 -0.43 -7.79 26.63
CA ARG A 11 0.17 -6.79 27.54
C ARG A 11 1.46 -6.13 27.04
N ALA A 12 2.00 -6.54 25.90
CA ALA A 12 3.21 -5.95 25.32
C ALA A 12 2.94 -4.82 24.31
N ALA A 13 1.69 -4.44 24.08
CA ALA A 13 1.34 -3.28 23.26
C ALA A 13 1.06 -2.07 24.16
N VAL A 14 2.12 -1.45 24.70
CA VAL A 14 2.06 -0.03 25.10
C VAL A 14 2.01 0.77 23.80
N ILE A 15 0.81 0.95 23.26
CA ILE A 15 0.53 1.89 22.17
C ILE A 15 -0.65 2.72 22.65
N GLY A 16 -0.47 4.04 22.63
CA GLY A 16 -1.34 5.05 23.24
C GLY A 16 -2.84 4.76 23.15
N TYR A 17 -3.51 5.05 24.25
CA TYR A 17 -4.95 5.01 24.40
C TYR A 17 -5.58 6.10 23.51
N GLU A 18 -6.08 5.71 22.33
CA GLU A 18 -7.03 6.48 21.53
C GLU A 18 -8.07 5.53 20.90
N ASP A 19 -9.23 6.13 20.58
CA ASP A 19 -10.57 5.55 20.49
C ASP A 19 -10.71 4.20 19.74
N PRO A 20 -11.19 3.11 20.41
CA PRO A 20 -11.53 1.83 19.76
C PRO A 20 -12.78 1.92 18.86
N THR A 21 -13.34 3.12 18.67
CA THR A 21 -14.57 3.40 17.93
C THR A 21 -14.35 3.54 16.42
N THR A 22 -13.10 3.65 15.95
CA THR A 22 -12.83 3.73 14.52
C THR A 22 -13.09 2.38 13.83
N THR A 23 -13.96 2.38 12.82
CA THR A 23 -14.36 1.19 12.04
C THR A 23 -13.18 0.41 11.47
N PHE A 24 -12.10 1.11 11.12
CA PHE A 24 -10.84 0.50 10.67
C PHE A 24 -10.22 -0.39 11.75
N THR A 25 -10.07 0.13 12.97
CA THR A 25 -9.43 -0.58 14.09
C THR A 25 -10.26 -1.79 14.51
N GLN A 26 -11.59 -1.66 14.51
CA GLN A 26 -12.51 -2.77 14.81
C GLN A 26 -12.44 -3.89 13.77
N ARG A 27 -12.42 -3.58 12.48
CA ARG A 27 -12.30 -4.58 11.42
C ARG A 27 -10.92 -5.23 11.39
N ALA A 28 -9.86 -4.43 11.54
CA ALA A 28 -8.50 -4.93 11.67
C ALA A 28 -8.31 -5.79 12.94
N HIS A 29 -9.12 -5.55 13.99
CA HIS A 29 -9.15 -6.38 15.19
C HIS A 29 -9.50 -7.83 14.87
N CYS A 30 -10.59 -8.03 14.14
CA CYS A 30 -11.07 -9.35 13.76
C CYS A 30 -10.09 -10.10 12.84
N CYS A 31 -9.46 -9.42 11.87
CA CYS A 31 -8.56 -10.09 10.91
C CYS A 31 -7.25 -10.58 11.55
N VAL A 32 -6.67 -9.82 12.46
CA VAL A 32 -5.36 -10.14 13.07
C VAL A 32 -5.44 -11.23 14.14
N ASN A 33 -6.63 -11.53 14.68
CA ASN A 33 -6.79 -12.55 15.72
C ASN A 33 -7.09 -13.97 15.18
N ILE A 34 -7.16 -14.13 13.86
CA ILE A 34 -7.44 -15.40 13.19
C ILE A 34 -6.20 -16.23 12.79
N PRO A 35 -4.95 -15.71 12.66
CA PRO A 35 -3.86 -16.51 12.11
C PRO A 35 -3.44 -17.64 13.06
N ILE A 36 -3.26 -18.83 12.48
CA ILE A 36 -2.72 -20.01 13.15
C ILE A 36 -1.21 -19.83 13.30
N ALA A 37 -0.74 -19.69 14.54
CA ALA A 37 0.69 -19.67 14.84
C ALA A 37 1.23 -21.10 14.91
N TYR A 38 2.21 -21.43 14.07
CA TYR A 38 2.93 -22.70 14.15
C TYR A 38 4.19 -22.50 14.99
N SER A 39 4.35 -23.27 16.07
CA SER A 39 5.61 -23.30 16.82
C SER A 39 6.55 -24.30 16.16
N HIS A 40 7.74 -23.87 15.75
CA HIS A 40 8.76 -24.79 15.26
C HIS A 40 9.40 -25.49 16.47
N ALA A 41 9.32 -26.82 16.54
CA ALA A 41 10.21 -27.62 17.38
C ALA A 41 11.55 -27.75 16.65
N HIS A 42 12.67 -27.56 17.34
CA HIS A 42 14.03 -27.53 16.77
C HIS A 42 14.25 -28.61 15.68
N HIS A 43 14.32 -28.17 14.43
CA HIS A 43 14.97 -28.89 13.34
C HIS A 43 15.85 -27.84 12.66
N ASP A 44 17.08 -27.73 13.18
CA ASP A 44 18.08 -26.78 12.72
C ASP A 44 18.47 -27.16 11.28
N CYS A 45 18.01 -26.39 10.30
CA CYS A 45 18.21 -26.63 8.87
C CYS A 45 19.66 -26.34 8.39
N CYS A 46 20.60 -26.07 9.31
CA CYS A 46 22.00 -25.85 8.93
C CYS A 46 22.96 -26.23 10.07
N PRO A 47 23.82 -27.27 9.90
CA PRO A 47 24.74 -27.69 10.94
C PRO A 47 26.07 -26.92 10.98
N GLN A 48 26.27 -25.81 10.25
CA GLN A 48 27.62 -25.25 10.06
C GLN A 48 27.86 -23.78 10.47
N LEU A 49 26.98 -23.13 11.24
CA LEU A 49 27.25 -21.74 11.68
C LEU A 49 27.10 -21.49 13.19
N THR A 50 27.15 -22.51 14.05
CA THR A 50 27.10 -22.29 15.51
C THR A 50 28.50 -22.05 16.09
N THR A 51 29.03 -20.84 15.96
CA THR A 51 30.05 -20.35 16.90
C THR A 51 29.91 -18.84 17.11
N SER A 52 29.81 -18.45 18.39
CA SER A 52 30.05 -17.12 18.98
C SER A 52 28.90 -16.20 19.43
N ILE A 53 27.61 -16.54 19.35
CA ILE A 53 26.57 -15.68 19.95
C ILE A 53 25.67 -16.47 20.92
N ALA A 54 25.59 -15.92 22.13
CA ALA A 54 25.08 -16.46 23.38
C ALA A 54 23.79 -17.29 23.28
N VAL A 55 23.78 -18.37 24.06
CA VAL A 55 22.62 -19.21 24.37
C VAL A 55 21.61 -18.38 25.16
N GLU A 56 20.74 -17.65 24.46
CA GLU A 56 19.52 -17.11 25.05
C GLU A 56 18.41 -18.17 25.02
N ARG A 57 17.75 -18.31 26.16
CA ARG A 57 16.80 -19.38 26.50
C ARG A 57 15.80 -19.63 25.37
N ALA A 58 15.48 -20.91 25.14
CA ALA A 58 14.52 -21.42 24.16
C ALA A 58 13.15 -20.71 24.22
N ARG A 59 13.03 -19.53 23.61
CA ARG A 59 11.76 -18.92 23.27
C ARG A 59 11.15 -19.76 22.17
N LYS A 60 9.90 -20.20 22.35
CA LYS A 60 9.11 -20.86 21.30
C LYS A 60 9.13 -19.96 20.06
N ARG A 61 9.90 -20.33 19.05
CA ARG A 61 9.96 -19.64 17.76
C ARG A 61 8.69 -20.02 17.01
N GLY A 62 7.79 -19.06 16.86
CA GLY A 62 6.55 -19.23 16.11
C GLY A 62 6.66 -18.57 14.74
N ILE A 63 6.14 -19.24 13.70
CA ILE A 63 5.93 -18.66 12.38
C ILE A 63 4.42 -18.57 12.16
N ILE A 64 3.97 -17.41 11.70
CA ILE A 64 2.60 -17.24 11.20
C ILE A 64 2.64 -17.45 9.69
N LEU A 65 1.94 -18.48 9.21
CA LEU A 65 1.76 -18.74 7.79
C LEU A 65 0.37 -18.25 7.38
N PRO A 66 0.27 -17.09 6.70
CA PRO A 66 -1.01 -16.60 6.25
C PRO A 66 -1.53 -17.45 5.08
N LEU A 67 -2.83 -17.72 5.06
CA LEU A 67 -3.47 -18.43 3.96
C LEU A 67 -3.69 -17.46 2.80
N VAL A 68 -2.82 -17.56 1.78
CA VAL A 68 -2.88 -16.72 0.58
C VAL A 68 -3.57 -17.50 -0.55
N PHE A 69 -4.65 -16.93 -1.09
CA PHE A 69 -5.27 -17.42 -2.32
C PHE A 69 -4.63 -16.73 -3.52
N THR A 70 -3.89 -17.45 -4.37
CA THR A 70 -3.08 -16.86 -5.45
C THR A 70 -3.88 -16.26 -6.60
N MET A 71 -5.17 -16.56 -6.71
CA MET A 71 -6.06 -16.15 -7.81
C MET A 71 -7.44 -15.75 -7.26
N GLY A 72 -7.45 -14.92 -6.22
CA GLY A 72 -8.68 -14.67 -5.46
C GLY A 72 -9.62 -13.64 -6.10
N THR A 73 -9.11 -12.72 -6.93
CA THR A 73 -9.92 -11.69 -7.61
C THR A 73 -10.10 -11.99 -9.10
N ALA A 74 -11.01 -11.27 -9.76
CA ALA A 74 -11.16 -11.30 -11.21
C ALA A 74 -9.87 -10.92 -11.95
N THR A 75 -9.08 -9.99 -11.38
CA THR A 75 -7.77 -9.59 -11.89
C THR A 75 -6.66 -10.59 -11.59
N ARG A 76 -6.99 -11.74 -10.98
CA ARG A 76 -6.03 -12.79 -10.62
C ARG A 76 -5.04 -12.38 -9.52
N CYS A 77 -5.33 -11.30 -8.78
CA CYS A 77 -4.50 -10.88 -7.67
C CYS A 77 -4.66 -11.85 -6.50
N ALA A 78 -3.58 -11.98 -5.72
CA ALA A 78 -3.62 -12.74 -4.49
C ALA A 78 -4.57 -12.07 -3.47
N ILE A 79 -5.26 -12.88 -2.67
CA ILE A 79 -6.10 -12.39 -1.57
C ILE A 79 -5.63 -13.00 -0.26
N GLU A 80 -5.45 -12.12 0.72
CA GLU A 80 -5.28 -12.45 2.13
C GLU A 80 -5.78 -11.25 2.97
N LYS A 81 -6.46 -11.52 4.09
CA LYS A 81 -7.26 -10.51 4.81
C LYS A 81 -6.45 -9.62 5.75
N THR A 82 -5.23 -9.98 6.10
CA THR A 82 -4.51 -9.45 7.27
C THR A 82 -3.25 -8.69 6.87
N TYR A 83 -2.29 -9.40 6.28
CA TYR A 83 -0.97 -8.90 5.90
C TYR A 83 -0.96 -8.30 4.49
N LEU A 84 -1.67 -8.90 3.52
CA LEU A 84 -1.70 -8.38 2.16
C LEU A 84 -2.53 -7.09 2.06
N ALA A 85 -3.58 -6.99 2.89
CA ALA A 85 -4.40 -5.79 3.05
C ALA A 85 -3.83 -4.79 4.08
N ALA A 86 -2.64 -5.03 4.63
CA ALA A 86 -2.06 -4.17 5.66
C ALA A 86 -1.72 -2.80 5.08
N SER A 87 -2.30 -1.75 5.66
CA SER A 87 -1.98 -0.37 5.30
C SER A 87 -0.57 0.01 5.77
N ASN A 88 0.00 1.06 5.17
CA ASN A 88 1.19 1.70 5.71
C ASN A 88 0.87 2.45 7.01
N ASP A 89 1.92 2.71 7.80
CA ASP A 89 1.80 3.38 9.10
C ASP A 89 1.16 4.77 8.96
N LYS A 90 0.13 5.02 9.77
CA LYS A 90 -0.54 6.32 9.88
C LYS A 90 -0.59 6.68 11.35
N LYS A 91 -0.10 7.87 11.70
CA LYS A 91 0.06 8.36 13.09
C LYS A 91 -1.20 8.22 13.95
N HIS A 92 -2.38 8.38 13.36
CA HIS A 92 -3.69 8.36 14.03
C HIS A 92 -4.42 7.01 13.97
N ARG A 93 -3.76 5.91 13.56
CA ARG A 93 -4.42 4.60 13.38
C ARG A 93 -3.68 3.49 14.11
N VAL A 94 -4.33 2.94 15.13
CA VAL A 94 -3.87 1.72 15.81
C VAL A 94 -3.87 0.56 14.81
N ARG A 95 -2.84 -0.29 14.85
CA ARG A 95 -2.57 -1.43 13.93
C ARG A 95 -2.12 -1.09 12.51
N SER A 96 -1.95 0.18 12.15
CA SER A 96 -1.27 0.55 10.89
C SER A 96 0.21 0.11 10.86
N LYS A 97 0.80 -0.15 12.04
CA LYS A 97 2.15 -0.70 12.25
C LYS A 97 2.24 -2.23 12.17
N LEU A 98 1.20 -2.93 11.71
CA LEU A 98 1.20 -4.40 11.62
C LEU A 98 2.41 -4.95 10.85
N LYS A 99 2.83 -4.28 9.76
CA LYS A 99 4.02 -4.66 8.98
C LYS A 99 5.31 -4.61 9.80
N ALA A 100 5.42 -3.70 10.77
CA ALA A 100 6.60 -3.56 11.62
C ALA A 100 6.73 -4.67 12.67
N MET A 101 5.66 -5.46 12.91
CA MET A 101 5.71 -6.60 13.82
C MET A 101 6.27 -7.87 13.15
N VAL A 102 6.43 -7.86 11.82
CA VAL A 102 7.03 -8.97 11.09
C VAL A 102 8.55 -8.86 11.19
N CYS A 103 9.12 -9.66 12.07
CA CYS A 103 10.57 -9.72 12.28
C CYS A 103 11.18 -10.90 11.52
N ALA A 104 12.37 -10.69 10.96
CA ALA A 104 13.19 -11.77 10.46
C ALA A 104 13.65 -12.68 11.63
N PRO A 105 13.82 -13.99 11.41
CA PRO A 105 14.45 -14.85 12.41
C PRO A 105 15.90 -14.43 12.64
N GLU A 106 16.44 -14.80 13.80
CA GLU A 106 17.83 -14.51 14.16
C GLU A 106 18.79 -14.98 13.06
N ARG A 107 19.79 -14.15 12.72
CA ARG A 107 20.77 -14.38 11.64
C ARG A 107 20.23 -14.28 10.21
N TYR A 108 18.97 -13.90 10.01
CA TYR A 108 18.40 -13.59 8.71
C TYR A 108 17.94 -12.14 8.63
N SER A 109 17.74 -11.63 7.41
CA SER A 109 17.20 -10.30 7.15
C SER A 109 16.20 -10.35 6.02
N ILE A 110 15.10 -9.61 6.13
CA ILE A 110 14.09 -9.51 5.08
C ILE A 110 14.45 -8.35 4.16
N VAL A 111 14.69 -8.65 2.88
CA VAL A 111 14.91 -7.65 1.84
C VAL A 111 13.62 -7.47 1.05
N ARG A 112 13.12 -6.23 0.95
CA ARG A 112 11.92 -5.88 0.19
C ARG A 112 12.27 -4.81 -0.84
N ALA A 113 11.83 -5.02 -2.08
CA ALA A 113 11.76 -3.99 -3.09
C ALA A 113 10.29 -3.64 -3.34
N ASP A 114 10.01 -2.36 -3.59
CA ASP A 114 8.68 -1.86 -3.97
C ASP A 114 8.84 -1.12 -5.30
N VAL A 115 8.00 -1.45 -6.27
CA VAL A 115 8.02 -0.79 -7.57
C VAL A 115 7.03 0.37 -7.53
N ASP A 116 7.56 1.60 -7.52
CA ASP A 116 6.73 2.79 -7.58
C ASP A 116 5.91 2.83 -8.89
N ALA A 117 4.58 2.93 -8.75
CA ALA A 117 3.64 3.14 -9.85
C ALA A 117 3.76 2.12 -11.01
N GLU A 118 3.92 0.84 -10.67
CA GLU A 118 4.03 -0.26 -11.65
C GLU A 118 2.92 -0.25 -12.70
N GLU A 119 1.66 -0.16 -12.27
CA GLU A 119 0.48 -0.12 -13.16
C GLU A 119 0.56 1.02 -14.17
N MET A 120 1.09 2.17 -13.73
CA MET A 120 1.23 3.32 -14.60
C MET A 120 2.36 3.13 -15.63
N ARG A 121 3.45 2.46 -15.25
CA ARG A 121 4.53 2.11 -16.19
C ARG A 121 4.01 1.17 -17.27
N VAL A 122 3.17 0.21 -16.91
CA VAL A 122 2.54 -0.70 -17.88
C VAL A 122 1.60 0.06 -18.82
N TRP A 123 0.74 0.92 -18.27
CA TRP A 123 -0.16 1.78 -19.07
C TRP A 123 0.61 2.61 -20.10
N SER A 124 1.71 3.20 -19.66
CA SER A 124 2.61 4.01 -20.49
C SER A 124 3.18 3.23 -21.68
N VAL A 125 3.61 1.99 -21.47
CA VAL A 125 4.11 1.13 -22.54
C VAL A 125 3.00 0.74 -23.53
N ILE A 126 1.81 0.41 -23.03
CA ILE A 126 0.66 0.05 -23.87
C ILE A 126 0.24 1.22 -24.76
N GLY A 127 0.18 2.43 -24.21
CA GLY A 127 -0.14 3.63 -24.99
C GLY A 127 0.88 3.92 -26.10
N HIS A 128 2.18 3.73 -25.84
CA HIS A 128 3.20 3.85 -26.89
C HIS A 128 3.08 2.82 -27.99
N ALA A 129 2.71 1.59 -27.66
CA ALA A 129 2.57 0.53 -28.65
C ALA A 129 1.52 0.91 -29.71
N GLN A 130 0.46 1.65 -29.32
CA GLN A 130 -0.57 2.11 -30.25
C GLN A 130 -0.06 3.16 -31.26
N LEU A 131 0.84 4.03 -30.83
CA LEU A 131 1.40 5.11 -31.67
C LEU A 131 2.70 4.71 -32.37
N ALA A 132 3.23 3.51 -32.11
CA ALA A 132 4.51 3.01 -32.61
C ALA A 132 5.71 3.98 -32.44
N MET A 133 5.61 4.92 -31.50
CA MET A 133 6.60 5.96 -31.24
C MET A 133 6.82 6.10 -29.74
N HIS A 134 8.09 6.07 -29.34
CA HIS A 134 8.46 6.32 -27.95
C HIS A 134 8.33 7.81 -27.62
N GLY A 135 7.86 8.15 -26.42
CA GLY A 135 7.59 9.54 -26.01
C GLY A 135 6.34 10.20 -26.60
N ALA A 136 5.57 9.54 -27.48
CA ALA A 136 4.39 10.11 -28.14
C ALA A 136 3.22 10.52 -27.22
N ILE A 137 3.10 9.98 -26.00
CA ILE A 137 2.05 10.36 -25.04
C ILE A 137 2.71 11.02 -23.83
N THR A 138 2.16 12.16 -23.41
CA THR A 138 2.64 12.98 -22.28
C THR A 138 2.75 12.18 -20.98
N ILE A 139 1.78 11.30 -20.71
CA ILE A 139 1.77 10.42 -19.53
C ILE A 139 3.06 9.59 -19.42
N VAL A 140 3.62 9.17 -20.55
CA VAL A 140 4.83 8.34 -20.55
C VAL A 140 6.04 9.17 -20.20
N TRP A 141 6.17 10.35 -20.79
CA TRP A 141 7.27 11.26 -20.48
C TRP A 141 7.30 11.56 -18.98
N MET A 142 6.14 11.85 -18.40
CA MET A 142 6.00 12.11 -16.95
C MET A 142 6.25 10.88 -16.06
N THR A 143 6.09 9.65 -16.58
CA THR A 143 6.30 8.41 -15.79
C THR A 143 7.74 7.90 -15.88
N ARG A 144 8.37 8.06 -17.05
CA ARG A 144 9.64 7.42 -17.38
C ARG A 144 10.84 8.37 -17.20
N GLU A 145 10.69 9.62 -17.64
CA GLU A 145 11.71 10.67 -17.50
C GLU A 145 11.38 11.67 -16.38
N GLY A 146 10.10 11.74 -15.97
CA GLY A 146 9.66 12.60 -14.88
C GLY A 146 10.34 12.26 -13.55
N THR A 147 10.86 13.28 -12.87
CA THR A 147 11.50 13.12 -11.56
C THR A 147 10.70 13.86 -10.50
N LYS A 148 10.61 13.25 -9.30
CA LYS A 148 9.92 13.87 -8.14
C LYS A 148 10.62 15.16 -7.71
N ALA A 149 11.95 15.23 -7.85
CA ALA A 149 12.76 16.39 -7.48
C ALA A 149 12.46 17.62 -8.35
N ASN A 150 12.28 17.43 -9.67
CA ASN A 150 11.98 18.53 -10.59
C ASN A 150 10.47 18.82 -10.69
N GLY A 151 9.63 18.07 -9.96
CA GLY A 151 8.18 18.19 -10.02
C GLY A 151 7.56 17.78 -11.36
N THR A 152 8.34 17.14 -12.24
CA THR A 152 7.89 16.69 -13.56
C THR A 152 7.28 15.28 -13.52
N GLU A 153 7.44 14.56 -12.41
CA GLU A 153 6.75 13.29 -12.17
C GLU A 153 5.23 13.51 -12.10
N LEU A 154 4.49 12.55 -12.65
CA LEU A 154 3.07 12.75 -12.90
C LEU A 154 2.23 12.98 -11.63
N HIS A 155 2.51 12.33 -10.50
CA HIS A 155 1.77 12.63 -9.26
C HIS A 155 2.06 14.04 -8.75
N THR A 156 3.31 14.49 -8.82
CA THR A 156 3.67 15.87 -8.41
C THR A 156 3.04 16.91 -9.33
N LYS A 157 3.09 16.70 -10.64
CA LYS A 157 2.47 17.60 -11.62
C LYS A 157 0.94 17.63 -11.45
N MET A 158 0.31 16.48 -11.25
CA MET A 158 -1.12 16.39 -11.00
C MET A 158 -1.52 17.06 -9.68
N ALA A 159 -0.73 16.92 -8.62
CA ALA A 159 -0.99 17.63 -7.36
C ALA A 159 -0.95 19.15 -7.54
N SER A 160 -0.06 19.65 -8.41
CA SER A 160 0.00 21.07 -8.76
C SER A 160 -1.25 21.54 -9.51
N ILE A 161 -1.74 20.77 -10.48
CA ILE A 161 -2.95 21.12 -11.26
C ILE A 161 -4.20 21.08 -10.38
N LEU A 162 -4.33 20.03 -9.56
CA LEU A 162 -5.47 19.87 -8.66
C LEU A 162 -5.43 20.82 -7.46
N GLY A 163 -4.29 21.47 -7.18
CA GLY A 163 -4.10 22.31 -5.99
C GLY A 163 -4.27 21.53 -4.69
N GLY A 164 -3.91 20.24 -4.70
CA GLY A 164 -4.20 19.27 -3.64
C GLY A 164 -2.95 18.56 -3.12
N ARG A 165 -3.14 17.60 -2.21
CA ARG A 165 -2.06 16.73 -1.71
C ARG A 165 -1.72 15.64 -2.71
N CYS A 166 -0.46 15.21 -2.74
CA CYS A 166 0.01 14.11 -3.59
C CYS A 166 -0.83 12.82 -3.46
N ASP A 167 -1.35 12.51 -2.26
CA ASP A 167 -2.19 11.33 -2.04
C ASP A 167 -3.53 11.40 -2.79
N ALA A 168 -4.14 12.59 -2.86
CA ALA A 168 -5.38 12.82 -3.58
C ALA A 168 -5.14 12.77 -5.10
N ALA A 169 -4.04 13.37 -5.57
CA ALA A 169 -3.61 13.29 -6.97
C ALA A 169 -3.31 11.84 -7.39
N LYS A 170 -2.72 11.03 -6.50
CA LYS A 170 -2.51 9.60 -6.71
C LYS A 170 -3.82 8.87 -6.92
N MET A 171 -4.79 9.06 -6.03
CA MET A 171 -6.12 8.44 -6.13
C MET A 171 -6.87 8.86 -7.40
N PHE A 172 -6.90 10.16 -7.71
CA PHE A 172 -7.53 10.70 -8.92
C PHE A 172 -6.98 10.05 -10.19
N LYS A 173 -5.67 10.02 -10.33
CA LYS A 173 -5.01 9.43 -11.50
C LYS A 173 -5.31 7.94 -11.66
N TYR A 174 -5.24 7.16 -10.58
CA TYR A 174 -5.63 5.75 -10.66
C TYR A 174 -7.07 5.60 -11.10
N SER A 175 -7.98 6.45 -10.61
CA SER A 175 -9.37 6.42 -11.06
C SER A 175 -9.48 6.65 -12.58
N CYS A 176 -8.75 7.61 -13.16
CA CYS A 176 -8.78 7.84 -14.61
C CYS A 176 -8.18 6.67 -15.40
N ILE A 177 -7.05 6.07 -14.95
CA ILE A 177 -6.46 4.89 -15.62
C ILE A 177 -7.42 3.70 -15.62
N TYR A 178 -8.26 3.59 -14.59
CA TYR A 178 -9.30 2.56 -14.50
C TYR A 178 -10.63 2.93 -15.18
N GLY A 179 -10.66 4.01 -15.96
CA GLY A 179 -11.82 4.41 -16.76
C GLY A 179 -12.89 5.17 -15.98
N ALA A 180 -12.50 5.92 -14.94
CA ALA A 180 -13.40 6.90 -14.34
C ALA A 180 -13.85 7.93 -15.38
N ARG A 181 -15.14 8.31 -15.33
CA ARG A 181 -15.70 9.38 -16.17
C ARG A 181 -15.53 10.74 -15.50
N LEU A 182 -15.69 11.82 -16.27
CA LEU A 182 -15.61 13.22 -15.81
C LEU A 182 -16.34 13.45 -14.47
N LYS A 183 -17.59 12.98 -14.34
CA LYS A 183 -18.38 13.14 -13.10
C LYS A 183 -17.73 12.49 -11.87
N HIS A 184 -17.07 11.34 -12.04
CA HIS A 184 -16.36 10.66 -10.95
C HIS A 184 -15.05 11.37 -10.62
N ALA A 185 -14.33 11.85 -11.64
CA ALA A 185 -13.16 12.69 -11.48
C ALA A 185 -13.49 13.97 -10.67
N GLN A 186 -14.54 14.69 -11.06
CA GLN A 186 -15.02 15.88 -10.35
C GLN A 186 -15.38 15.57 -8.88
N LEU A 187 -16.06 14.45 -8.62
CA LEU A 187 -16.38 14.01 -7.26
C LEU A 187 -15.11 13.81 -6.42
N LEU A 188 -14.09 13.15 -6.96
CA LEU A 188 -12.82 12.92 -6.26
C LEU A 188 -12.08 14.24 -5.99
N MET A 189 -12.17 15.20 -6.92
CA MET A 189 -11.59 16.53 -6.74
C MET A 189 -12.28 17.29 -5.61
N LEU A 190 -13.61 17.32 -5.58
CA LEU A 190 -14.41 17.94 -4.52
C LEU A 190 -14.17 17.28 -3.15
N GLN A 191 -14.03 15.95 -3.10
CA GLN A 191 -13.68 15.23 -1.88
C GLN A 191 -12.29 15.60 -1.36
N SER A 192 -11.35 15.89 -2.26
CA SER A 192 -9.99 16.28 -1.89
C SER A 192 -9.89 17.73 -1.43
N ASN A 193 -10.68 18.62 -2.03
CA ASN A 193 -10.71 20.05 -1.73
C ASN A 193 -12.16 20.54 -1.62
N PRO A 194 -12.70 20.66 -0.40
CA PRO A 194 -14.10 21.05 -0.18
C PRO A 194 -14.40 22.52 -0.50
N LYS A 195 -13.38 23.34 -0.78
CA LYS A 195 -13.54 24.74 -1.19
C LYS A 195 -13.67 24.92 -2.70
N LEU A 196 -13.42 23.86 -3.46
CA LEU A 196 -13.44 23.88 -4.91
C LEU A 196 -14.89 23.92 -5.40
N LEU A 197 -15.20 24.78 -6.37
CA LEU A 197 -16.51 24.84 -6.99
C LEU A 197 -16.66 23.78 -8.09
N LEU A 198 -17.91 23.44 -8.43
CA LEU A 198 -18.17 22.42 -9.45
C LEU A 198 -17.65 22.84 -10.83
N ASP A 199 -17.84 24.11 -11.22
CA ASP A 199 -17.35 24.62 -12.50
C ASP A 199 -15.82 24.63 -12.56
N GLU A 200 -15.16 25.08 -11.47
CA GLU A 200 -13.70 25.01 -11.35
C GLU A 200 -13.17 23.57 -11.42
N SER A 201 -13.96 22.59 -10.97
CA SER A 201 -13.61 21.18 -11.06
C SER A 201 -13.61 20.68 -12.50
N ALA A 202 -14.57 21.13 -13.31
CA ALA A 202 -14.63 20.81 -14.73
C ALA A 202 -13.47 21.48 -15.48
N ASP A 203 -13.18 22.74 -15.19
CA ASP A 203 -12.09 23.48 -15.84
C ASP A 203 -10.73 22.82 -15.56
N ARG A 204 -10.45 22.45 -14.31
CA ARG A 204 -9.20 21.75 -13.95
C ARG A 204 -9.12 20.37 -14.56
N GLU A 205 -10.25 19.71 -14.73
CA GLU A 205 -10.31 18.39 -15.34
C GLU A 205 -10.02 18.46 -16.85
N ALA A 206 -10.53 19.48 -17.54
CA ALA A 206 -10.16 19.77 -18.92
C ALA A 206 -8.65 20.09 -19.05
N VAL A 207 -8.05 20.80 -18.08
CA VAL A 207 -6.59 21.01 -18.04
C VAL A 207 -5.85 19.67 -17.87
N CYS A 208 -6.34 18.79 -16.99
CA CYS A 208 -5.76 17.44 -16.83
C CYS A 208 -5.82 16.64 -18.13
N GLU A 209 -6.94 16.70 -18.86
CA GLU A 209 -7.13 16.02 -20.14
C GLU A 209 -6.14 16.54 -21.19
N HIS A 210 -5.98 17.86 -21.31
CA HIS A 210 -5.02 18.48 -22.22
C HIS A 210 -3.57 18.10 -21.90
N GLU A 211 -3.23 17.93 -20.62
CA GLU A 211 -1.93 17.45 -20.17
C GLU A 211 -1.73 15.93 -20.35
N GLY A 212 -2.74 15.22 -20.87
CA GLY A 212 -2.77 13.77 -21.11
C GLY A 212 -2.78 12.94 -19.82
N ALA A 213 -3.36 13.50 -18.76
CA ALA A 213 -3.52 12.88 -17.45
C ALA A 213 -4.97 12.96 -16.92
N GLY A 214 -5.91 13.38 -17.77
CA GLY A 214 -7.34 13.47 -17.48
C GLY A 214 -8.10 12.18 -17.75
N CYS A 215 -9.40 12.23 -17.48
CA CYS A 215 -10.35 11.17 -17.76
C CYS A 215 -10.99 11.46 -19.13
N THR A 216 -11.23 10.42 -19.95
CA THR A 216 -11.93 10.54 -21.24
C THR A 216 -13.43 10.31 -21.09
#